data_AF-A0A705R9Z1-F1
#
_entry.id   AF-A0A705R9Z1-F1
#
_cell.length_a   1.000
_cell.length_b   1.000
_cell.length_c   1.000
_cell.angle_alpha   90.00
_cell.angle_beta   90.00
_cell.angle_gamma   90.00
#
_symmetry.space_group_name_H-M   'P 1'
#
loop_
_entity.id
_entity.type
_entity.pdbx_description
1 polymer ?
#
loop_
_entity_poly.entity_id
_entity_poly.type
_entity_poly.pdbx_seq_one_letter_code
_entity_poly.pdbx_strand_id
1 'polypeptide(L)'
;CDHPLAAKTVLTPDDFQGENFISLSRLDSYRQLLDTLFAEHQVKRRMVVETHSAASVCAMVRAGAGVSIVNPLTALDYAASGVTVRRFSIDVPFTVSLIRPLHRPASALVDAFSKHLQTHLSRLVEPLEVILGPMTKA
;
A
#
# COMPACT_ATOMS: atom_id res chain seq x y z
N CYS A 1 -6.19 14.52 -13.20
CA CYS A 1 -6.73 13.76 -12.06
C CYS A 1 -7.18 14.79 -11.04
N ASP A 2 -8.49 15.08 -10.99
CA ASP A 2 -9.02 16.25 -10.28
C ASP A 2 -9.68 15.87 -8.95
N HIS A 3 -9.12 14.90 -8.22
CA HIS A 3 -9.65 14.54 -6.90
C HIS A 3 -9.21 15.59 -5.87
N PRO A 4 -10.09 16.14 -5.01
CA PRO A 4 -9.71 17.15 -4.00
C PRO A 4 -8.56 16.70 -3.09
N LEU A 5 -8.56 15.42 -2.69
CA LEU A 5 -7.50 14.82 -1.88
C LEU A 5 -6.13 14.77 -2.59
N ALA A 6 -6.08 14.84 -3.91
CA ALA A 6 -4.81 14.88 -4.65
C ALA A 6 -4.02 16.17 -4.38
N ALA A 7 -4.68 17.25 -3.96
CA ALA A 7 -4.03 18.51 -3.60
C ALA A 7 -3.30 18.45 -2.25
N LYS A 8 -3.68 17.52 -1.37
CA LYS A 8 -3.03 17.33 -0.06
C LYS A 8 -1.72 16.57 -0.23
N THR A 9 -0.73 16.84 0.61
CA THR A 9 0.54 16.10 0.66
C THR A 9 0.45 14.85 1.54
N VAL A 10 -0.28 14.95 2.64
CA VAL A 10 -0.55 13.88 3.62
C VAL A 10 -2.06 13.77 3.80
N LEU A 11 -2.57 12.54 3.83
CA LEU A 11 -3.97 12.21 4.06
C LEU A 11 -4.14 11.61 5.44
N THR A 12 -5.09 12.13 6.21
CA THR A 12 -5.49 11.58 7.51
C THR A 12 -6.63 10.57 7.35
N PRO A 13 -6.93 9.74 8.36
CA PRO A 13 -8.11 8.87 8.30
C PRO A 13 -9.39 9.64 7.99
N ASP A 14 -9.57 10.82 8.60
CA ASP A 14 -10.77 11.65 8.45
C ASP A 14 -11.01 12.12 7.01
N ASP A 15 -9.94 12.23 6.21
CA ASP A 15 -10.05 12.59 4.79
C ASP A 15 -10.82 11.57 3.96
N PHE A 16 -10.96 10.34 4.46
CA PHE A 16 -11.71 9.26 3.80
C PHE A 16 -13.17 9.18 4.26
N GLN A 17 -13.62 10.11 5.11
CA GLN A 17 -14.98 10.13 5.62
C GLN A 17 -15.98 10.37 4.48
N GLY A 18 -16.88 9.41 4.26
CA GLY A 18 -17.90 9.49 3.21
C GLY A 18 -17.38 9.34 1.78
N GLU A 19 -16.07 9.21 1.58
CA GLU A 19 -15.45 9.05 0.27
C GLU A 19 -15.74 7.67 -0.33
N ASN A 20 -15.82 7.64 -1.66
CA ASN A 20 -15.93 6.38 -2.40
C ASN A 20 -14.61 5.61 -2.25
N PHE A 21 -14.66 4.49 -1.55
CA PHE A 21 -13.50 3.68 -1.23
C PHE A 21 -13.53 2.36 -2.01
N ILE A 22 -12.52 2.17 -2.84
CA ILE A 22 -12.24 0.91 -3.52
C ILE A 22 -11.30 0.12 -2.63
N SER A 23 -11.53 -1.17 -2.45
CA SER A 23 -10.72 -1.91 -1.51
C SER A 23 -10.41 -3.34 -1.90
N LEU A 24 -9.36 -3.83 -1.27
CA LEU A 24 -8.98 -5.22 -1.32
C LEU A 24 -10.04 -6.08 -0.60
N SER A 25 -10.05 -7.36 -0.95
CA SER A 25 -10.94 -8.35 -0.36
C SER A 25 -10.85 -8.36 1.17
N ARG A 26 -11.98 -8.66 1.82
CA ARG A 26 -12.07 -8.83 3.28
C ARG A 26 -11.16 -9.92 3.86
N LEU A 27 -10.69 -10.85 3.03
CA LEU A 27 -9.74 -11.90 3.43
C LEU A 27 -8.28 -11.41 3.48
N ASP A 28 -8.01 -10.21 2.97
CA ASP A 28 -6.68 -9.62 3.00
C ASP A 28 -6.36 -9.08 4.40
N SER A 29 -5.25 -9.51 5.00
CA SER A 29 -4.85 -9.08 6.35
C SER A 29 -4.51 -7.59 6.42
N TYR A 30 -4.01 -7.01 5.32
CA TYR A 30 -3.75 -5.57 5.22
C TYR A 30 -5.07 -4.80 5.21
N ARG A 31 -6.10 -5.33 4.54
CA ARG A 31 -7.45 -4.76 4.60
C ARG A 31 -8.00 -4.76 6.03
N GLN A 32 -7.87 -5.86 6.74
CA GLN A 32 -8.37 -5.97 8.12
C GLN A 32 -7.69 -4.96 9.04
N LEU A 33 -6.37 -4.79 8.91
CA LEU A 33 -5.61 -3.79 9.66
C LEU A 33 -6.12 -2.37 9.39
N LEU A 34 -6.35 -2.03 8.11
CA LEU A 34 -6.91 -0.73 7.73
C LEU A 34 -8.34 -0.56 8.28
N ASP A 35 -9.18 -1.59 8.23
CA ASP A 35 -10.54 -1.52 8.75
C ASP A 35 -10.58 -1.27 10.25
N THR A 36 -9.70 -1.93 11.03
CA THR A 36 -9.53 -1.65 12.46
C THR A 36 -9.12 -0.20 12.69
N LEU A 37 -8.11 0.27 11.96
CA LEU A 37 -7.62 1.65 12.05
C LEU A 37 -8.74 2.67 11.76
N PHE A 38 -9.49 2.50 10.66
CA PHE A 38 -10.60 3.41 10.37
C PHE A 38 -11.73 3.32 11.41
N ALA A 39 -11.99 2.14 11.97
CA ALA A 39 -12.99 1.97 13.02
C ALA A 39 -12.58 2.67 14.33
N GLU A 40 -11.31 2.58 14.73
CA GLU A 40 -10.74 3.28 15.89
C GLU A 40 -10.87 4.81 15.76
N HIS A 41 -10.66 5.33 14.55
CA HIS A 41 -10.85 6.74 14.21
C HIS A 41 -12.32 7.12 13.92
N GLN A 42 -13.27 6.19 14.06
CA GLN A 42 -14.70 6.40 13.79
C GLN A 42 -15.02 6.88 12.35
N VAL A 43 -14.14 6.55 11.40
CA VAL A 43 -14.26 6.95 10.00
C VAL A 43 -15.07 5.91 9.22
N LYS A 44 -16.15 6.37 8.59
CA LYS A 44 -17.02 5.58 7.71
C LYS A 44 -16.72 5.88 6.25
N ARG A 45 -16.13 4.89 5.59
CA ARG A 45 -15.84 4.89 4.14
C ARG A 45 -17.02 4.33 3.36
N ARG A 46 -17.32 4.87 2.18
CA ARG A 46 -18.34 4.31 1.29
C ARG A 46 -17.72 3.23 0.39
N MET A 47 -17.88 1.97 0.78
CA MET A 47 -17.37 0.81 0.03
C MET A 47 -18.09 0.66 -1.31
N VAL A 48 -17.46 1.09 -2.41
CA VAL A 48 -18.07 1.03 -3.76
C VAL A 48 -17.67 -0.20 -4.54
N VAL A 49 -16.45 -0.70 -4.35
CA VAL A 49 -15.94 -1.91 -5.03
C VAL A 49 -15.01 -2.70 -4.11
N GLU A 50 -15.12 -4.02 -4.17
CA GLU A 50 -14.23 -4.99 -3.53
C GLU A 50 -13.54 -5.84 -4.62
N THR A 51 -12.22 -6.01 -4.56
CA THR A 51 -11.47 -6.86 -5.50
C THR A 51 -10.27 -7.52 -4.83
N HIS A 52 -9.81 -8.65 -5.35
CA HIS A 52 -8.62 -9.36 -4.83
C HIS A 52 -7.30 -8.87 -5.44
N SER A 53 -7.36 -7.98 -6.45
CA SER A 53 -6.19 -7.56 -7.20
C SER A 53 -5.87 -6.09 -6.95
N ALA A 54 -4.67 -5.82 -6.47
CA ALA A 54 -4.17 -4.45 -6.30
C ALA A 54 -4.08 -3.71 -7.65
N ALA A 55 -3.78 -4.41 -8.74
CA ALA A 55 -3.81 -3.85 -10.08
C ALA A 55 -5.22 -3.39 -10.48
N SER A 56 -6.24 -4.17 -10.15
CA SER A 56 -7.64 -3.80 -10.39
C SER A 56 -8.06 -2.59 -9.55
N VAL A 57 -7.61 -2.53 -8.28
CA VAL A 57 -7.80 -1.33 -7.43
C VAL A 57 -7.24 -0.09 -8.12
N CYS A 58 -5.96 -0.13 -8.52
CA CYS A 58 -5.30 1.01 -9.16
C CYS A 58 -5.96 1.40 -10.49
N ALA A 59 -6.40 0.43 -11.29
CA ALA A 59 -7.12 0.69 -12.53
C ALA A 59 -8.46 1.40 -12.28
N MET A 60 -9.20 1.00 -11.25
CA MET A 60 -10.47 1.64 -10.88
C MET A 60 -10.29 3.03 -10.29
N VAL A 61 -9.25 3.25 -9.46
CA VAL A 61 -8.87 4.58 -8.97
C VAL A 61 -8.53 5.49 -10.15
N ARG A 62 -7.73 5.00 -11.11
CA ARG A 62 -7.40 5.73 -12.34
C ARG A 62 -8.63 6.06 -13.18
N ALA A 63 -9.61 5.17 -13.21
CA ALA A 63 -10.90 5.40 -13.88
C ALA A 63 -11.83 6.37 -13.12
N GLY A 64 -11.42 6.88 -11.95
CA GLY A 64 -12.20 7.83 -11.17
C GLY A 64 -13.31 7.22 -10.32
N ALA A 65 -13.30 5.90 -10.10
CA ALA A 65 -14.34 5.24 -9.29
C ALA A 65 -14.22 5.54 -7.78
N GLY A 66 -13.08 6.08 -7.32
CA GLY A 66 -12.87 6.46 -5.93
C GLY A 66 -11.39 6.49 -5.54
N VAL A 67 -11.15 6.40 -4.23
CA VAL A 67 -9.81 6.36 -3.61
C VAL A 67 -9.54 5.00 -2.96
N SER A 68 -8.28 4.71 -2.68
CA SER A 68 -7.88 3.47 -2.00
C SER A 68 -6.56 3.64 -1.25
N ILE A 69 -6.29 2.71 -0.33
CA ILE A 69 -4.99 2.53 0.31
C ILE A 69 -4.44 1.19 -0.17
N VAL A 70 -3.24 1.21 -0.74
CA VAL A 70 -2.52 0.04 -1.26
C VAL A 70 -1.15 -0.07 -0.59
N ASN A 71 -0.55 -1.26 -0.65
CA ASN A 71 0.79 -1.47 -0.12
C ASN A 71 1.84 -0.61 -0.88
N PRO A 72 2.98 -0.31 -0.24
CA PRO A 72 4.03 0.52 -0.83
C PRO A 72 4.56 0.02 -2.19
N LEU A 73 4.70 -1.29 -2.38
CA LEU A 73 5.24 -1.85 -3.63
C LEU A 73 4.29 -1.65 -4.81
N THR A 74 2.98 -1.83 -4.58
CA THR A 74 1.97 -1.50 -5.58
C THR A 74 1.93 0.00 -5.85
N ALA A 75 2.03 0.84 -4.82
CA ALA A 75 2.07 2.28 -5.00
C ALA A 75 3.27 2.72 -5.87
N LEU A 76 4.44 2.11 -5.66
CA LEU A 76 5.65 2.37 -6.45
C LEU A 76 5.47 2.02 -7.93
N ASP A 77 4.95 0.83 -8.22
CA ASP A 77 4.72 0.35 -9.59
C ASP A 77 3.72 1.25 -10.35
N TYR A 78 2.68 1.73 -9.64
CA TYR A 78 1.63 2.54 -10.24
C TYR A 78 1.87 4.05 -10.15
N ALA A 79 2.88 4.53 -9.44
CA ALA A 79 3.16 5.96 -9.30
C ALA A 79 3.36 6.67 -10.66
N ALA A 80 3.96 5.98 -11.63
CA ALA A 80 4.13 6.49 -12.99
C ALA A 80 2.91 6.25 -13.92
N SER A 81 1.88 5.55 -13.44
CA SER A 81 0.79 5.00 -14.26
C SER A 81 -0.50 5.83 -14.23
N GLY A 82 -0.39 7.14 -13.97
CA GLY A 82 -1.53 8.08 -14.02
C GLY A 82 -2.42 8.07 -12.77
N VAL A 83 -1.91 7.59 -11.64
CA VAL A 83 -2.55 7.76 -10.32
C VAL A 83 -1.71 8.70 -9.46
N THR A 84 -2.37 9.48 -8.61
CA THR A 84 -1.68 10.34 -7.64
C THR A 84 -1.50 9.57 -6.33
N VAL A 85 -0.25 9.35 -5.94
CA VAL A 85 0.09 8.71 -4.66
C VAL A 85 0.29 9.79 -3.59
N ARG A 86 -0.29 9.58 -2.41
CA ARG A 86 -0.14 10.46 -1.24
C ARG A 86 0.17 9.65 0.01
N ARG A 87 0.88 10.28 0.92
CA ARG A 87 1.25 9.67 2.19
C ARG A 87 0.04 9.57 3.09
N PHE A 88 -0.10 8.45 3.78
CA PHE A 88 -1.08 8.30 4.85
C PHE A 88 -0.47 8.74 6.17
N SER A 89 -1.22 9.46 7.01
CA SER A 89 -0.69 10.08 8.22
C SER A 89 -0.34 9.09 9.32
N ILE A 90 -0.82 7.85 9.21
CA ILE A 90 -0.56 6.77 10.17
C ILE A 90 0.30 5.71 9.49
N ASP A 91 1.37 5.30 10.17
CA ASP A 91 2.23 4.23 9.68
C ASP A 91 1.53 2.88 9.78
N VAL A 92 1.24 2.29 8.63
CA VAL A 92 0.67 0.95 8.52
C VAL A 92 1.78 0.00 8.05
N PRO A 93 2.32 -0.86 8.93
CA PRO A 93 3.46 -1.70 8.59
C PRO A 93 3.10 -2.70 7.49
N PHE A 94 3.98 -2.82 6.50
CA PHE A 94 3.90 -3.84 5.46
C PHE A 94 5.15 -4.73 5.51
N THR A 95 4.99 -5.94 6.02
CA THR A 95 6.10 -6.87 6.26
C THR A 95 6.27 -7.84 5.10
N VAL A 96 7.46 -7.87 4.50
CA VAL A 96 7.85 -8.88 3.51
C VAL A 96 8.72 -9.92 4.20
N SER A 97 8.27 -11.18 4.16
CA SER A 97 8.93 -12.29 4.85
C SER A 97 9.47 -13.33 3.86
N LEU A 98 10.70 -13.79 4.09
CA LEU A 98 11.29 -14.92 3.36
C LEU A 98 11.16 -16.19 4.20
N ILE A 99 10.28 -17.10 3.80
CA ILE A 99 9.99 -18.34 4.53
C ILE A 99 10.81 -19.49 3.93
N ARG A 100 11.51 -20.24 4.79
CA ARG A 100 12.32 -21.40 4.39
C ARG A 100 12.00 -22.64 5.25
N PRO A 101 12.00 -23.87 4.68
CA PRO A 101 11.83 -25.09 5.47
C PRO A 101 13.03 -25.32 6.39
N LEU A 102 12.78 -25.62 7.67
CA LEU A 102 13.84 -25.83 8.66
C LEU A 102 14.61 -27.15 8.45
N HIS A 103 13.94 -28.19 7.96
CA HIS A 103 14.47 -29.56 7.87
C HIS A 103 14.86 -29.99 6.45
N ARG A 104 14.91 -29.05 5.51
CA ARG A 104 15.36 -29.35 4.14
C ARG A 104 16.87 -29.08 4.04
N PRO A 105 17.65 -29.94 3.36
CA PRO A 105 19.06 -29.68 3.11
C PRO A 105 19.25 -28.29 2.49
N ALA A 106 20.29 -27.57 2.94
CA ALA A 106 20.63 -26.26 2.41
C ALA A 106 20.87 -26.36 0.89
N SER A 107 20.24 -25.46 0.13
CA SER A 107 20.44 -25.37 -1.31
C SER A 107 21.26 -24.12 -1.60
N ALA A 108 22.44 -24.31 -2.19
CA ALA A 108 23.31 -23.20 -2.56
C ALA A 108 22.60 -22.16 -3.44
N LEU A 109 21.66 -22.60 -4.29
CA LEU A 109 20.83 -21.72 -5.11
C LEU A 109 19.83 -20.92 -4.25
N VAL A 110 19.22 -21.54 -3.24
CA VAL A 110 18.29 -20.85 -2.32
C VAL A 110 19.05 -19.83 -1.47
N ASP A 111 20.24 -20.17 -0.99
CA ASP A 111 21.06 -19.24 -0.21
C ASP A 111 21.56 -18.08 -1.08
N ALA A 112 22.02 -18.36 -2.30
CA ALA A 112 22.41 -17.34 -3.26
C ALA A 112 21.24 -16.39 -3.60
N PHE A 113 20.05 -16.94 -3.87
CA PHE A 113 18.85 -16.15 -4.12
C PHE A 113 18.45 -15.31 -2.91
N SER A 114 18.44 -15.91 -1.72
CA SER A 114 18.09 -15.22 -0.46
C SER A 114 19.02 -14.04 -0.21
N LYS A 115 20.33 -14.25 -0.37
CA LYS A 115 21.34 -13.19 -0.24
C LYS A 115 21.16 -12.11 -1.29
N HIS A 116 20.88 -12.51 -2.53
CA HIS A 116 20.64 -11.56 -3.63
C HIS A 116 19.42 -10.69 -3.34
N LEU A 117 18.30 -11.28 -2.92
CA LEU A 117 17.08 -10.59 -2.54
C LEU A 117 17.34 -9.62 -1.38
N GLN A 118 18.01 -10.06 -0.32
CA GLN A 118 18.36 -9.20 0.82
C GLN A 118 19.23 -8.00 0.42
N THR A 119 20.21 -8.22 -0.45
CA THR A 119 21.12 -7.16 -0.94
C THR A 119 20.38 -6.11 -1.78
N HIS A 120 19.31 -6.50 -2.47
CA HIS A 120 18.58 -5.63 -3.38
C HIS A 120 17.31 -5.01 -2.77
N LEU A 121 16.94 -5.38 -1.54
CA LEU A 121 15.78 -4.82 -0.84
C LEU A 121 15.84 -3.29 -0.72
N SER A 122 17.02 -2.72 -0.48
CA SER A 122 17.19 -1.26 -0.39
C SER A 122 16.74 -0.52 -1.65
N ARG A 123 16.93 -1.12 -2.83
CA ARG A 123 16.50 -0.56 -4.12
C ARG A 123 14.98 -0.43 -4.27
N LEU A 124 14.20 -1.13 -3.43
CA LEU A 124 12.75 -1.00 -3.39
C LEU A 124 12.32 0.10 -2.41
N VAL A 125 13.10 0.35 -1.35
CA VAL A 125 12.76 1.32 -0.30
C VAL A 125 13.09 2.75 -0.73
N GLU A 126 14.25 2.98 -1.36
CA GLU A 126 14.70 4.33 -1.76
C GLU A 126 13.70 5.05 -2.70
N PRO A 127 13.18 4.42 -3.78
CA PRO A 127 12.22 5.07 -4.66
C PRO A 127 10.89 5.42 -3.96
N LEU A 128 10.51 4.62 -2.97
CA LEU A 128 9.31 4.81 -2.17
C LEU A 128 9.41 6.06 -1.30
N GLU A 129 10.56 6.30 -0.67
CA GLU A 129 10.81 7.53 0.09
C GLU A 129 10.81 8.78 -0.80
N VAL A 130 11.35 8.68 -2.02
CA VAL A 130 11.33 9.79 -2.99
C VAL A 130 9.91 10.15 -3.41
N ILE A 131 9.04 9.15 -3.65
CA ILE A 131 7.64 9.38 -4.05
C ILE A 131 6.81 9.97 -2.91
N LEU A 132 7.06 9.54 -1.67
CA LEU A 132 6.27 9.95 -0.50
C LEU A 132 6.81 11.22 0.19
N GLY A 133 8.00 11.69 -0.19
CA GLY A 133 8.71 12.79 0.45
C GLY A 133 9.33 12.41 1.81
N PRO A 134 10.32 13.19 2.29
CA PRO A 134 11.02 12.89 3.54
C PRO A 134 10.07 12.90 4.74
N MET A 135 10.30 12.00 5.70
CA MET A 135 9.67 12.06 7.01
C MET A 135 10.17 13.28 7.77
N THR A 136 9.35 14.32 7.91
CA THR A 136 9.51 15.25 9.03
C THR A 136 9.12 14.48 10.28
N LYS A 137 10.11 13.88 10.94
CA LYS A 137 9.96 13.40 12.31
C LYS A 137 9.56 14.61 13.16
N ALA A 138 8.33 14.59 13.67
CA ALA A 138 7.94 15.44 14.79
C ALA A 138 8.47 14.82 16.09
#